data_AF-N8ZJG8-F1
#
_entry.id   AF-N8ZJG8-F1
#
_cell.length_a   1.000
_cell.length_b   1.000
_cell.length_c   1.000
_cell.angle_alpha   90.00
_cell.angle_beta   90.00
_cell.angle_gamma   90.00
#
_symmetry.space_group_name_H-M   'P 1'
#
loop_
_entity.id
_entity.type
_entity.pdbx_description
1 polymer ?
#
loop_
_entity_poly.entity_id
_entity_poly.type
_entity_poly.pdbx_seq_one_letter_code
_entity_poly.pdbx_strand_id
1 'polypeptide(L)'
;MKNIILLIFIGTLTTGCIDYNILPTVDSKDFLRNKNGGIVKDCQGRIMFKNDEDNESFWRVFNLPKGTTEFVCVNGKAYLPGKEPK
;
A
#
# COMPACT_ATOMS: atom_id res chain seq x y z
N MET A 1 21.04 60.54 -27.67
CA MET A 1 21.45 59.29 -28.35
C MET A 1 22.61 58.67 -27.61
N LYS A 2 22.37 57.68 -26.72
CA LYS A 2 23.26 56.54 -26.44
C LYS A 2 22.63 55.64 -25.37
N ASN A 3 22.14 54.49 -25.85
CA ASN A 3 22.22 53.14 -25.31
C ASN A 3 21.66 52.86 -23.91
N ILE A 4 20.42 52.35 -23.89
CA ILE A 4 19.86 51.54 -22.81
C ILE A 4 20.58 50.18 -22.84
N ILE A 5 21.38 49.88 -21.80
CA ILE A 5 21.95 48.56 -21.59
C ILE A 5 20.92 47.75 -20.80
N LEU A 6 20.23 46.84 -21.49
CA LEU A 6 19.31 45.88 -20.91
C LEU A 6 20.13 44.73 -20.28
N LEU A 7 20.38 44.81 -18.98
CA LEU A 7 20.99 43.69 -18.23
C LEU A 7 19.89 42.67 -17.88
N ILE A 8 19.75 41.64 -18.72
CA ILE A 8 18.95 40.46 -18.40
C ILE A 8 19.72 39.66 -17.35
N PHE A 9 19.36 39.80 -16.08
CA PHE A 9 19.76 38.86 -15.04
C PHE A 9 19.04 37.52 -15.30
N ILE A 10 19.72 36.61 -16.00
CA ILE A 10 19.32 35.20 -16.04
C ILE A 10 19.68 34.61 -14.68
N GLY A 11 18.76 34.76 -13.73
CA GLY A 11 18.82 34.04 -12.45
C GLY A 11 18.68 32.55 -12.74
N THR A 12 19.78 31.82 -12.65
CA THR A 12 19.78 30.36 -12.75
C THR A 12 18.97 29.79 -11.60
N LEU A 13 17.82 29.19 -11.92
CA LEU A 13 17.06 28.31 -11.04
C LEU A 13 17.95 27.13 -10.65
N THR A 14 18.61 27.20 -9.49
CA THR A 14 19.06 25.99 -8.80
C THR A 14 17.95 25.51 -7.90
N THR A 15 16.83 25.06 -8.48
CA THR A 15 16.01 24.04 -7.83
C THR A 15 16.83 22.76 -7.88
N GLY A 16 17.70 22.58 -6.88
CA GLY A 16 18.24 21.26 -6.60
C GLY A 16 17.05 20.36 -6.29
N CYS A 17 16.79 19.38 -7.15
CA CYS A 17 15.87 18.29 -6.81
C CYS A 17 16.50 17.57 -5.63
N ILE A 18 16.03 17.85 -4.41
CA ILE A 18 16.34 16.99 -3.27
C ILE A 18 15.57 15.70 -3.55
N ASP A 19 16.30 14.66 -3.97
CA ASP A 19 15.76 13.34 -4.21
C ASP A 19 15.23 12.78 -2.87
N TYR A 20 13.94 12.97 -2.61
CA TYR A 20 13.23 12.42 -1.45
C TYR A 20 13.00 10.90 -1.55
N ASN A 21 13.81 10.19 -2.35
CA ASN A 21 13.68 8.74 -2.54
C ASN A 21 14.51 7.94 -1.51
N ILE A 22 14.32 8.25 -0.23
CA ILE A 22 14.63 7.33 0.88
C ILE A 22 13.33 7.02 1.61
N LEU A 23 12.31 6.61 0.86
CA LEU A 23 11.28 5.72 1.39
C LEU A 23 11.40 4.43 0.59
N PRO A 24 11.48 3.24 1.22
CA PRO A 24 11.21 2.02 0.50
C PRO A 24 9.79 2.14 -0.05
N THR A 25 9.68 2.41 -1.35
CA THR A 25 8.40 2.44 -2.04
C THR A 25 7.94 0.99 -2.08
N VAL A 26 7.09 0.61 -1.12
CA VAL A 26 6.37 -0.66 -1.17
C VAL A 26 5.68 -0.73 -2.53
N ASP A 27 6.05 -1.72 -3.33
CA ASP A 27 5.50 -1.84 -4.67
C ASP A 27 4.07 -2.37 -4.53
N SER A 28 3.14 -1.81 -5.32
CA SER A 28 1.75 -2.25 -5.36
C SER A 28 1.59 -3.74 -5.69
N LYS A 29 2.60 -4.35 -6.30
CA LYS A 29 2.68 -5.79 -6.58
C LYS A 29 2.94 -6.64 -5.33
N ASP A 30 3.43 -6.06 -4.24
CA ASP A 30 3.80 -6.76 -3.01
C ASP A 30 2.58 -7.00 -2.12
N PHE A 31 1.46 -6.32 -2.37
CA PHE A 31 0.20 -6.53 -1.66
C PHE A 31 -0.54 -7.79 -2.10
N LEU A 32 -1.12 -8.49 -1.13
CA LEU A 32 -2.08 -9.55 -1.39
C LEU A 32 -3.35 -8.94 -2.00
N ARG A 33 -3.87 -9.57 -3.05
CA ARG A 33 -5.05 -9.08 -3.79
C ARG A 33 -6.14 -10.14 -3.85
N ASN A 34 -7.37 -9.68 -3.74
CA ASN A 34 -8.55 -10.50 -3.94
C ASN A 34 -8.79 -10.75 -5.43
N LYS A 35 -9.78 -11.58 -5.77
CA LYS A 35 -10.05 -11.96 -7.17
C LYS A 35 -10.43 -10.78 -8.08
N ASN A 36 -10.89 -9.68 -7.50
CA ASN A 36 -11.26 -8.45 -8.21
C ASN A 36 -10.07 -7.46 -8.30
N GLY A 37 -8.89 -7.84 -7.85
CA GLY A 37 -7.70 -6.99 -7.84
C GLY A 37 -7.62 -6.00 -6.67
N GLY A 38 -8.57 -6.02 -5.74
CA GLY A 38 -8.58 -5.18 -4.54
C GLY A 38 -7.53 -5.62 -3.53
N ILE A 39 -6.90 -4.67 -2.82
CA ILE A 39 -5.93 -4.95 -1.75
C ILE A 39 -6.65 -5.62 -0.58
N VAL A 40 -6.13 -6.76 -0.13
CA VAL A 40 -6.67 -7.49 1.03
C VAL A 40 -6.21 -6.80 2.31
N LYS A 41 -7.15 -6.60 3.23
CA LYS A 41 -6.90 -6.10 4.58
C LYS A 41 -7.45 -7.08 5.60
N ASP A 42 -6.79 -7.20 6.74
CA ASP A 42 -7.28 -7.98 7.86
C ASP A 42 -8.48 -7.31 8.56
N CYS A 43 -9.03 -7.94 9.60
CA CYS A 43 -10.17 -7.43 10.34
C CYS A 43 -9.88 -6.19 11.20
N GLN A 44 -8.64 -5.73 11.25
CA GLN A 44 -8.21 -4.47 11.88
C GLN A 44 -7.90 -3.40 10.84
N GLY A 45 -8.05 -3.71 9.53
CA GLY A 45 -7.76 -2.79 8.43
C GLY A 45 -6.29 -2.75 8.01
N ARG A 46 -5.43 -3.64 8.54
CA ARG A 46 -4.02 -3.75 8.18
C ARG A 46 -3.87 -4.43 6.82
N ILE A 47 -3.03 -3.89 5.96
CA ILE A 47 -2.78 -4.43 4.62
C ILE A 47 -2.00 -5.74 4.73
N MET A 48 -2.41 -6.76 3.98
CA MET A 48 -1.72 -8.04 3.89
C MET A 48 -0.75 -8.05 2.70
N PHE A 49 0.50 -8.49 2.91
CA PHE A 49 1.54 -8.56 1.87
C PHE A 49 1.77 -10.00 1.38
N LYS A 50 2.02 -10.24 0.10
CA LYS A 50 2.04 -11.59 -0.49
C LYS A 50 2.98 -12.59 0.20
N ASN A 51 4.13 -12.12 0.68
CA ASN A 51 5.19 -12.96 1.26
C ASN A 51 5.40 -12.70 2.75
N ASP A 52 4.32 -12.36 3.46
CA ASP A 52 4.37 -12.05 4.88
C ASP A 52 3.98 -13.26 5.74
N GLU A 53 4.83 -13.59 6.72
CA GLU A 53 4.59 -14.65 7.70
C GLU A 53 3.37 -14.33 8.58
N ASP A 54 3.04 -13.05 8.77
CA ASP A 54 1.86 -12.62 9.51
C ASP A 54 0.56 -13.09 8.84
N ASN A 55 0.55 -13.25 7.50
CA ASN A 55 -0.61 -13.80 6.81
C ASN A 55 -0.83 -15.28 7.16
N GLU A 56 0.24 -16.06 7.29
CA GLU A 56 0.13 -17.47 7.69
C GLU A 56 -0.43 -17.59 9.09
N SER A 57 0.05 -16.73 10.00
CA SER A 57 -0.48 -16.64 11.35
C SER A 57 -1.96 -16.23 11.35
N PHE A 58 -2.35 -15.25 10.52
CA PHE A 58 -3.74 -14.82 10.37
C PHE A 58 -4.64 -15.98 9.92
N TRP A 59 -4.28 -16.68 8.85
CA TRP A 59 -5.07 -17.81 8.35
C TRP A 59 -5.18 -18.92 9.40
N ARG A 60 -4.09 -19.23 10.10
CA ARG A 60 -4.09 -20.25 11.16
C ARG A 60 -4.97 -19.86 12.34
N VAL A 61 -4.85 -18.63 12.85
CA VAL A 61 -5.60 -18.14 14.02
C VAL A 61 -7.11 -18.17 13.78
N PHE A 62 -7.53 -17.86 12.57
CA PHE A 62 -8.95 -17.86 12.19
C PHE A 62 -9.41 -19.14 11.46
N ASN A 63 -8.57 -20.19 11.45
CA ASN A 63 -8.86 -21.47 10.83
C ASN A 63 -9.31 -21.36 9.36
N LEU A 64 -8.66 -20.46 8.62
CA LEU A 64 -8.85 -20.23 7.19
C LEU A 64 -7.84 -21.07 6.39
N PRO A 65 -8.20 -21.53 5.17
CA PRO A 65 -7.23 -22.09 4.25
C PRO A 65 -6.08 -21.11 3.95
N LYS A 66 -4.85 -21.62 3.78
CA LYS A 66 -3.71 -20.80 3.37
C LYS A 66 -4.00 -20.13 2.03
N GLY A 67 -3.68 -18.84 1.92
CA GLY A 67 -3.98 -18.05 0.71
C GLY A 67 -5.40 -17.50 0.63
N THR A 68 -6.22 -17.62 1.68
CA THR A 68 -7.58 -17.06 1.67
C THR A 68 -7.54 -15.53 1.56
N THR A 69 -8.14 -15.01 0.50
CA THR A 69 -8.28 -13.56 0.21
C THR A 69 -9.73 -13.08 0.29
N GLU A 70 -10.67 -14.01 0.42
CA GLU A 70 -12.11 -13.76 0.50
C GLU A 70 -12.62 -14.24 1.87
N PHE A 71 -12.87 -13.29 2.77
CA PHE A 71 -13.39 -13.55 4.11
C PHE A 71 -14.22 -12.36 4.59
N VAL A 72 -15.07 -12.60 5.58
CA VAL A 72 -15.85 -11.58 6.26
C VAL A 72 -15.35 -11.40 7.69
N CYS A 73 -15.41 -10.16 8.17
CA CYS A 73 -14.99 -9.81 9.53
C CYS A 73 -16.21 -9.59 10.41
N VAL A 74 -16.36 -10.40 11.44
CA VAL A 74 -17.42 -10.26 12.46
C VAL A 74 -16.76 -10.18 13.83
N ASN A 75 -16.99 -9.07 14.54
CA ASN A 75 -16.40 -8.80 15.86
C ASN A 75 -14.87 -8.99 15.88
N GLY A 76 -14.18 -8.51 14.84
CA GLY A 76 -12.72 -8.58 14.72
C GLY A 76 -12.16 -9.97 14.35
N LYS A 77 -13.02 -10.97 14.10
CA LYS A 77 -12.61 -12.31 13.68
C LYS A 77 -12.95 -12.55 12.21
N ALA A 78 -12.07 -13.24 11.50
CA ALA A 78 -12.26 -13.57 10.10
C ALA A 78 -12.99 -14.90 9.94
N TYR A 79 -13.93 -14.96 9.00
CA TYR A 79 -14.71 -16.15 8.66
C TYR A 79 -14.80 -16.33 7.15
N LEU A 80 -14.87 -17.58 6.71
CA LEU A 80 -15.31 -17.85 5.34
C LEU A 80 -16.76 -17.38 5.18
N PRO A 81 -17.14 -16.76 4.04
CA PRO A 81 -18.50 -16.32 3.82
C PRO A 81 -19.53 -17.46 4.03
N GLY A 82 -20.57 -17.19 4.82
CA GLY A 82 -21.58 -18.16 5.22
C GLY A 82 -21.19 -19.08 6.39
N LYS A 83 -20.01 -18.87 7.00
CA LYS A 83 -19.54 -19.59 8.20
C LYS A 83 -19.41 -18.67 9.43
N GLU A 84 -19.72 -17.39 9.28
CA GLU A 84 -19.83 -16.44 10.37
C GLU A 84 -20.95 -16.81 11.35
N PRO A 85 -20.81 -16.45 12.64
CA PRO A 85 -21.90 -16.59 13.60
C PRO A 85 -23.12 -15.77 13.16
N LYS A 86 -24.30 -16.33 13.37
CA LYS A 86 -25.60 -15.69 13.08
C LYS A 86 -26.08 -14.84 14.24
#